data_AF-A0A957AGU3-F1
#
_entry.id   AF-A0A957AGU3-F1
#
_cell.length_a   1.000
_cell.length_b   1.000
_cell.length_c   1.000
_cell.angle_alpha   90.00
_cell.angle_beta   90.00
_cell.angle_gamma   90.00
#
_symmetry.space_group_name_H-M   'P 1'
#
loop_
_entity.id
_entity.type
_entity.pdbx_description
1 polymer ?
#
loop_
_entity_poly.entity_id
_entity_poly.type
_entity_poly.pdbx_seq_one_letter_code
_entity_poly.pdbx_strand_id
1 'polypeptide(L)'
;MGAEFARIDEEEPQAPPIPLFDQLKPPPLPVAATPLLGRDDALHQLCSVLTNPDVWLVTLTGPGGIGKTRLALSAAAHVQQPVAF
;
A
#
# COMPACT_ATOMS: atom_id res chain seq x y z
N MET A 1 -43.63 34.63 -20.76
CA MET A 1 -42.48 34.64 -21.68
C MET A 1 -41.42 35.51 -21.05
N GLY A 2 -40.30 35.05 -20.49
CA GLY A 2 -39.78 33.73 -20.18
C GLY A 2 -38.89 33.88 -18.94
N ALA A 3 -38.87 32.89 -18.05
CA ALA A 3 -37.85 32.82 -17.02
C ALA A 3 -36.57 32.36 -17.72
N GLU A 4 -35.58 33.24 -17.84
CA GLU A 4 -34.27 32.88 -18.35
C GLU A 4 -33.54 32.09 -17.26
N PHE A 5 -33.57 30.77 -17.42
CA PHE A 5 -32.74 29.86 -16.64
C PHE A 5 -31.29 30.14 -17.06
N ALA A 6 -30.58 30.91 -16.23
CA ALA A 6 -29.14 31.06 -16.36
C ALA A 6 -28.51 29.66 -16.44
N ARG A 7 -27.78 29.42 -17.53
CA ARG A 7 -27.00 28.20 -17.71
C ARG A 7 -26.07 28.10 -16.50
N ILE A 8 -26.17 26.98 -15.80
CA ILE A 8 -25.14 26.58 -14.86
C ILE A 8 -23.92 26.38 -15.74
N ASP A 9 -22.96 27.30 -15.69
CA ASP A 9 -21.68 27.10 -16.37
C ASP A 9 -21.14 25.74 -15.91
N GLU A 10 -20.73 24.91 -16.87
CA GLU A 10 -20.10 23.61 -16.65
C GLU A 10 -18.73 23.82 -15.99
N GLU A 11 -18.72 24.31 -14.76
CA GLU A 11 -17.55 24.31 -13.91
C GLU A 11 -17.30 22.84 -13.57
N GLU A 12 -16.55 22.19 -14.46
CA GLU A 12 -16.04 20.83 -14.32
C GLU A 12 -15.59 20.68 -12.86
N PRO A 13 -16.20 19.78 -12.06
CA PRO A 13 -15.90 19.69 -10.64
C PRO A 13 -14.41 19.37 -10.55
N GLN A 14 -13.59 20.39 -10.27
CA GLN A 14 -12.17 20.23 -10.08
C GLN A 14 -12.04 19.38 -8.83
N ALA A 15 -11.89 18.06 -9.06
CA ALA A 15 -11.78 17.09 -8.00
C ALA A 15 -10.71 17.63 -7.06
N PRO A 16 -11.03 17.86 -5.77
CA PRO A 16 -10.02 18.34 -4.85
C PRO A 16 -8.83 17.39 -4.99
N PRO A 17 -7.58 17.90 -5.09
CA PRO A 17 -6.43 17.01 -5.06
C PRO A 17 -6.64 16.13 -3.83
N ILE A 18 -6.65 14.80 -3.98
CA ILE A 18 -6.85 13.90 -2.85
C ILE A 18 -5.47 13.78 -2.19
N PRO A 19 -5.05 14.67 -1.25
CA PRO A 19 -3.68 14.70 -0.76
C PRO A 19 -3.57 13.86 0.50
N LEU A 20 -4.59 13.02 0.79
CA LEU A 20 -4.77 12.48 2.12
C LEU A 20 -3.63 11.51 2.46
N PHE A 21 -3.20 10.70 1.50
CA PHE A 21 -2.18 9.68 1.76
C PHE A 21 -0.78 10.27 2.02
N ASP A 22 -0.41 11.36 1.34
CA ASP A 22 0.90 12.00 1.54
C ASP A 22 0.98 12.80 2.85
N GLN A 23 -0.16 13.26 3.37
CA GLN A 23 -0.23 14.03 4.62
C GLN A 23 -0.48 13.15 5.86
N LEU A 24 -0.84 11.88 5.67
CA LEU A 24 -1.09 10.96 6.78
C LEU A 24 0.24 10.43 7.32
N LYS A 25 0.54 10.76 8.57
CA LYS A 25 1.58 10.06 9.32
C LYS A 25 1.09 8.62 9.58
N PRO A 26 1.77 7.58 9.07
CA PRO A 26 1.31 6.23 9.32
C PRO A 26 1.38 5.92 10.83
N PRO A 27 0.39 5.20 11.37
CA PRO A 27 0.46 4.74 12.76
C PRO A 27 1.68 3.83 12.94
N PRO A 28 2.21 3.72 14.18
CA PRO A 28 3.31 2.81 14.45
C PRO A 28 2.90 1.38 14.07
N LEU A 29 3.75 0.74 13.27
CA LEU A 29 3.53 -0.63 12.83
C LEU A 29 3.87 -1.60 13.96
N PRO A 30 3.18 -2.76 14.05
CA PRO A 30 3.51 -3.78 15.04
C PRO A 30 4.97 -4.25 14.92
N VAL A 31 5.72 -4.18 16.03
CA VAL A 31 7.08 -4.73 16.10
C VAL A 31 7.00 -6.22 16.41
N ALA A 32 7.64 -7.03 15.57
CA ALA A 32 7.71 -8.47 15.73
C ALA A 32 8.59 -8.85 16.94
N ALA A 33 8.01 -9.44 17.99
CA ALA A 33 8.74 -9.89 19.18
C ALA A 33 9.53 -11.22 19.00
N THR A 34 9.39 -11.87 17.85
CA THR A 34 9.99 -13.17 17.51
C THR A 34 10.44 -13.23 16.04
N PRO A 35 11.28 -14.19 15.63
CA PRO A 35 11.59 -14.42 14.22
C PRO A 35 10.37 -14.89 13.42
N LEU A 36 10.37 -14.67 12.10
CA LEU A 36 9.39 -15.25 11.17
C LEU A 36 9.83 -16.69 10.84
N LEU A 37 9.13 -17.69 11.37
CA LEU A 37 9.52 -19.10 11.22
C LEU A 37 8.91 -19.73 9.96
N GLY A 38 9.73 -20.43 9.18
CA GLY A 38 9.28 -21.29 8.07
C GLY A 38 8.61 -20.53 6.91
N ARG A 39 9.03 -19.29 6.68
CA ARG A 39 8.46 -18.41 5.64
C ARG A 39 9.50 -17.72 4.79
N ASP A 40 10.72 -18.24 4.79
CA ASP A 40 11.83 -17.71 4.01
C ASP A 40 11.51 -17.71 2.51
N ASP A 41 10.96 -18.81 1.99
CA ASP A 41 10.53 -18.90 0.58
C ASP A 41 9.44 -17.89 0.23
N ALA A 42 8.42 -17.78 1.09
CA ALA A 42 7.32 -16.84 0.90
C ALA A 42 7.79 -15.38 0.97
N LEU A 43 8.79 -15.10 1.82
CA LEU A 43 9.42 -13.80 1.95
C LEU A 43 10.20 -13.46 0.69
N HIS A 44 11.05 -14.39 0.21
CA HIS A 44 11.81 -14.21 -1.03
C HIS A 44 10.91 -13.97 -2.24
N GLN A 45 9.85 -14.77 -2.37
CA GLN A 45 8.87 -14.61 -3.45
C GLN A 45 8.19 -13.25 -3.37
N LEU A 46 7.74 -12.84 -2.18
CA LEU A 46 7.10 -11.55 -1.98
C LEU A 46 8.04 -10.38 -2.29
N CYS A 47 9.30 -10.44 -1.85
CA CYS A 47 10.31 -9.43 -2.18
C CYS A 47 10.52 -9.32 -3.70
N SER A 48 10.67 -10.45 -4.40
CA SER A 48 10.85 -10.46 -5.86
C SER A 48 9.67 -9.81 -6.60
N VAL A 49 8.44 -10.03 -6.12
CA VAL A 49 7.24 -9.42 -6.70
C VAL A 49 7.18 -7.92 -6.38
N LEU A 50 7.51 -7.51 -5.16
CA LEU A 50 7.48 -6.11 -4.72
C LEU A 50 8.54 -5.24 -5.41
N THR A 51 9.67 -5.82 -5.83
CA THR A 51 10.72 -5.09 -6.55
C THR A 51 10.45 -4.98 -8.06
N ASN A 52 9.37 -5.60 -8.56
CA ASN A 52 9.00 -5.49 -9.97
C ASN A 52 8.27 -4.15 -10.22
N PRO A 53 8.80 -3.26 -11.08
CA PRO A 53 8.17 -1.96 -11.37
C PRO A 53 6.78 -2.04 -12.00
N ASP A 54 6.42 -3.16 -12.64
CA ASP A 54 5.11 -3.37 -13.25
C ASP A 54 4.04 -3.81 -12.22
N VAL A 55 4.43 -4.10 -10.98
CA VAL A 55 3.53 -4.57 -9.93
C VAL A 55 3.21 -3.45 -8.96
N TRP A 56 1.97 -2.98 -9.00
CA TRP A 56 1.47 -1.90 -8.14
C TRP A 56 0.80 -2.39 -6.86
N LEU A 57 0.32 -3.65 -6.82
CA LEU A 57 -0.42 -4.21 -5.69
C LEU A 57 -0.15 -5.71 -5.52
N VAL A 58 0.11 -6.11 -4.28
CA VAL A 58 0.19 -7.52 -3.87
C VAL A 58 -0.81 -7.79 -2.75
N THR A 59 -1.64 -8.81 -2.94
CA THR A 59 -2.60 -9.25 -1.92
C THR A 59 -2.13 -10.54 -1.26
N LEU A 60 -1.91 -10.52 0.06
CA LEU A 60 -1.60 -11.71 0.84
C LEU A 60 -2.89 -12.34 1.36
N THR A 61 -3.15 -13.58 0.96
CA THR A 61 -4.33 -14.35 1.37
C THR A 61 -3.96 -15.51 2.29
N GLY A 62 -4.94 -16.04 3.02
CA GLY A 62 -4.76 -17.20 3.90
C GLY A 62 -5.51 -17.09 5.23
N PRO A 63 -5.52 -18.17 6.04
CA PRO A 63 -6.26 -18.25 7.30
C PRO A 63 -5.94 -17.12 8.29
N GLY A 64 -6.86 -16.87 9.22
CA GLY A 64 -6.62 -15.95 10.35
C GLY A 64 -5.39 -16.37 11.16
N GLY A 65 -4.61 -15.39 11.63
CA GLY A 65 -3.44 -15.68 12.49
C GLY A 65 -2.20 -16.27 11.78
N ILE A 66 -2.24 -16.55 10.47
CA ILE A 66 -1.12 -17.19 9.75
C ILE A 66 0.09 -16.27 9.49
N GLY A 67 0.13 -15.09 10.09
CA GLY A 67 1.27 -14.17 10.01
C GLY A 67 1.38 -13.33 8.73
N LYS A 68 0.30 -13.12 7.97
CA LYS A 68 0.30 -12.30 6.74
C LYS A 68 0.82 -10.88 6.97
N THR A 69 0.36 -10.21 8.03
CA THR A 69 0.85 -8.88 8.41
C THR A 69 2.34 -8.89 8.74
N ARG A 70 2.81 -9.94 9.41
CA ARG A 70 4.22 -10.09 9.75
C ARG A 70 5.09 -10.29 8.52
N LEU A 71 4.64 -11.14 7.59
CA LEU A 71 5.30 -11.38 6.31
C LEU A 71 5.40 -10.08 5.49
N ALA A 72 4.31 -9.29 5.41
CA ALA A 72 4.30 -8.01 4.71
C ALA A 72 5.32 -7.02 5.30
N LEU A 73 5.36 -6.89 6.63
CA LEU A 73 6.32 -6.01 7.31
C LEU A 73 7.77 -6.47 7.11
N SER A 74 8.04 -7.77 7.20
CA SER A 74 9.36 -8.33 6.93
C SER A 74 9.81 -8.07 5.49
N ALA A 75 8.93 -8.23 4.50
CA ALA A 75 9.24 -7.95 3.10
C ALA A 75 9.51 -6.46 2.86
N ALA A 76 8.68 -5.58 3.42
CA ALA A 76 8.87 -4.14 3.35
C ALA A 76 10.24 -3.72 3.94
N ALA A 77 10.62 -4.28 5.08
CA ALA A 77 11.93 -4.04 5.67
C ALA A 77 13.08 -4.52 4.78
N HIS A 78 12.94 -5.66 4.09
CA HIS A 78 13.97 -6.19 3.18
C HIS A 78 14.16 -5.33 1.92
N VAL A 79 13.07 -4.81 1.34
CA VAL A 79 13.16 -4.00 0.10
C VAL A 79 13.52 -2.54 0.35
N GLN A 80 13.28 -2.02 1.57
CA GLN A 80 13.67 -0.65 1.96
C GLN A 80 15.15 -0.55 2.38
N GLN A 81 15.78 -1.65 2.79
CA GLN A 81 17.21 -1.68 3.05
C GLN A 81 17.95 -1.68 1.70
N PRO A 82 18.88 -0.75 1.45
CA PRO A 82 19.81 -0.92 0.34
C PRO A 82 20.60 -2.20 0.61
N VAL A 83 20.46 -3.20 -0.27
CA VAL A 83 21.26 -4.42 -0.23
C VAL A 83 22.73 -4.02 -0.41
N ALA A 84 23.46 -3.96 0.70
CA ALA A 84 24.92 -3.95 0.68
C ALA A 84 25.37 -5.36 0.29
N PHE A 85 25.95 -5.48 -0.91
CA PHE A 85 26.76 -6.63 -1.31
C PHE A 85 28.17 -6.49 -0.75
#